data_AF-A0A961AA75-F1
#
_entry.id   AF-A0A961AA75-F1
#
_cell.length_a   1.000
_cell.length_b   1.000
_cell.length_c   1.000
_cell.angle_alpha   90.00
_cell.angle_beta   90.00
_cell.angle_gamma   90.00
#
_symmetry.space_group_name_H-M   'P 1'
#
loop_
_entity.id
_entity.type
_entity.pdbx_description
1 polymer ?
#
loop_
_entity_poly.entity_id
_entity_poly.type
_entity_poly.pdbx_seq_one_letter_code
_entity_poly.pdbx_strand_id
1 'polypeptide(L)'
;MKHFGNLLSSCLLLASLCLSACVDKSGEDRSNTAASNAGSQPAADSQANPCDSEPADSGTIADAGEQTDAAAEGMDESNPCEMSHEGEVRRMRGVITANGTGFFFTPCGLSEMSINDDAANSLRTAAPDLVGPDGQFYAIMDVSMGEATMTLERLWHAAPIGETSGCEEDLSNVVYRAAGNEPFWGITVFSNGLLSLTTPEGQWNFSVSEMTADENFVNISGVPMGEGAEIAIEFASASCQDSMSGAYSSMIATVIHGEQQLGGCAWVGEAIGITEGE
;
A
#
# COMPACT_ATOMS: atom_id res chain seq x y z
N MET A 1 -0.89 68.16 1.57
CA MET A 1 -0.74 67.05 2.53
C MET A 1 -0.47 65.77 1.75
N LYS A 2 0.80 65.42 1.54
CA LYS A 2 1.25 64.10 1.07
C LYS A 2 2.57 63.86 1.80
N HIS A 3 2.58 62.88 2.70
CA HIS A 3 3.74 62.44 3.47
C HIS A 3 3.77 60.91 3.48
N PHE A 4 4.99 60.39 3.65
CA PHE A 4 5.43 59.00 3.86
C PHE A 4 5.50 58.12 2.60
N GLY A 5 6.60 57.41 2.32
CA GLY A 5 7.85 57.23 3.06
C GLY A 5 8.77 56.27 2.31
N ASN A 6 10.07 56.58 2.35
CA ASN A 6 11.21 55.76 1.89
C ASN A 6 11.53 54.61 2.86
N LEU A 7 12.50 53.75 2.44
CA LEU A 7 13.33 52.74 3.16
C LEU A 7 12.95 51.30 2.72
N LEU A 8 13.84 50.38 2.31
CA LEU A 8 15.24 50.06 2.63
C LEU A 8 15.99 49.64 1.32
N SER A 9 17.26 49.93 1.02
CA SER A 9 18.57 49.82 1.69
C SER A 9 19.11 48.40 1.90
N SER A 10 20.12 48.07 1.09
CA SER A 10 21.00 46.90 1.08
C SER A 10 21.89 46.74 2.32
N CYS A 11 22.32 45.50 2.60
CA CYS A 11 23.61 45.09 3.24
C CYS A 11 23.68 43.53 3.22
N LEU A 12 24.54 42.86 2.46
CA LEU A 12 25.98 42.52 2.62
C LEU A 12 26.34 41.40 3.63
N LEU A 13 27.12 40.41 3.12
CA LEU A 13 28.24 39.64 3.74
C LEU A 13 27.87 38.52 4.76
N LEU A 14 28.54 37.36 4.95
CA LEU A 14 29.83 36.67 4.62
C LEU A 14 29.58 35.15 4.94
N ALA A 15 30.01 34.14 4.16
CA ALA A 15 31.33 33.47 4.03
C ALA A 15 31.84 32.60 5.22
N SER A 16 32.45 31.45 4.85
CA SER A 16 33.33 30.47 5.56
C SER A 16 32.67 29.26 6.26
N LEU A 17 32.91 27.97 5.89
CA LEU A 17 34.13 27.11 5.74
C LEU A 17 34.63 26.43 7.04
N CYS A 18 35.11 25.18 6.83
CA CYS A 18 35.86 24.23 7.70
C CYS A 18 35.02 23.17 8.46
N LEU A 19 35.42 21.91 8.66
CA LEU A 19 36.45 21.00 8.11
C LEU A 19 36.25 19.63 8.84
N SER A 20 36.47 18.52 8.12
CA SER A 20 36.98 17.19 8.52
C SER A 20 36.77 16.60 9.94
N ALA A 21 36.29 15.35 9.98
CA ALA A 21 36.98 14.26 10.70
C ALA A 21 36.55 12.87 10.18
N CYS A 22 37.53 12.13 9.62
CA CYS A 22 37.50 10.68 9.45
C CYS A 22 37.81 10.02 10.80
N VAL A 23 37.12 8.92 11.13
CA VAL A 23 37.67 7.86 12.00
C VAL A 23 37.31 6.52 11.39
N ASP A 24 38.37 5.82 11.02
CA ASP A 24 38.45 4.45 10.53
C ASP A 24 38.87 3.56 11.72
N LYS A 25 38.23 2.40 11.91
CA LYS A 25 38.83 1.32 12.70
C LYS A 25 38.27 -0.06 12.34
N SER A 26 39.12 -0.77 11.62
CA SER A 26 39.13 -2.19 11.31
C SER A 26 39.45 -3.11 12.51
N GLY A 27 39.03 -4.38 12.37
CA GLY A 27 39.60 -5.57 13.03
C GLY A 27 38.71 -6.16 14.14
N GLU A 28 38.54 -7.47 14.32
CA GLU A 28 39.12 -8.66 13.68
C GLU A 28 38.40 -9.89 14.30
N ASP A 29 38.32 -10.98 13.54
CA ASP A 29 38.24 -12.40 13.96
C ASP A 29 37.25 -12.88 15.04
N ARG A 30 36.32 -13.76 14.61
CA ARG A 30 36.11 -15.09 15.22
C ARG A 30 35.67 -16.13 14.18
N SER A 31 36.48 -17.17 14.02
CA SER A 31 36.15 -18.45 13.38
C SER A 31 35.81 -19.54 14.42
N ASN A 32 35.10 -20.57 13.96
CA ASN A 32 34.79 -21.89 14.55
C ASN A 32 33.68 -21.90 15.64
N THR A 33 32.70 -22.82 15.63
CA THR A 33 32.78 -24.27 15.40
C THR A 33 31.39 -24.84 15.10
N ALA A 34 31.34 -25.89 14.28
CA ALA A 34 30.19 -26.72 13.99
C ALA A 34 29.59 -27.44 15.22
N ALA A 35 28.25 -27.62 15.23
CA ALA A 35 27.60 -28.76 15.86
C ALA A 35 26.21 -29.01 15.24
N SER A 36 26.00 -30.26 14.89
CA SER A 36 24.82 -30.94 14.35
C SER A 36 23.68 -31.13 15.37
N ASN A 37 22.43 -30.96 14.93
CA ASN A 37 21.24 -31.72 15.37
C ASN A 37 20.08 -31.32 14.43
N ALA A 38 19.52 -32.15 13.55
CA ALA A 38 18.77 -33.39 13.76
C ALA A 38 17.58 -33.24 14.72
N GLY A 39 16.36 -33.20 14.18
CA GLY A 39 15.16 -33.56 14.92
C GLY A 39 13.91 -32.70 14.67
N SER A 40 13.01 -33.25 13.86
CA SER A 40 11.54 -33.20 14.05
C SER A 40 10.77 -31.99 13.49
N GLN A 41 10.33 -32.16 12.23
CA GLN A 41 9.14 -31.53 11.66
C GLN A 41 7.88 -32.09 12.35
N PRO A 42 6.90 -31.26 12.74
CA PRO A 42 5.52 -31.69 12.88
C PRO A 42 4.80 -31.60 11.53
N ALA A 43 3.87 -32.55 11.36
CA ALA A 43 3.17 -32.92 10.14
C ALA A 43 2.44 -31.75 9.46
N ALA A 44 2.55 -31.71 8.13
CA ALA A 44 1.63 -31.02 7.26
C ALA A 44 0.28 -31.76 7.31
N ASP A 45 -0.75 -31.08 7.80
CA ASP A 45 -2.14 -31.52 7.63
C ASP A 45 -2.52 -31.29 6.17
N SER A 46 -2.52 -32.38 5.41
CA SER A 46 -3.02 -32.43 4.05
C SER A 46 -4.55 -32.32 4.08
N GLN A 47 -5.07 -31.10 3.92
CA GLN A 47 -6.46 -30.92 3.52
C GLN A 47 -6.58 -31.39 2.07
N ALA A 48 -7.09 -32.60 1.90
CA ALA A 48 -7.46 -33.16 0.61
C ALA A 48 -8.58 -32.29 0.00
N ASN A 49 -8.32 -31.79 -1.21
CA ASN A 49 -9.29 -31.08 -2.03
C ASN A 49 -10.32 -32.12 -2.55
N PRO A 50 -11.64 -31.93 -2.36
CA PRO A 50 -12.65 -32.95 -2.66
C PRO A 50 -12.93 -33.17 -4.16
N CYS A 51 -12.10 -32.66 -5.07
CA CYS A 51 -12.33 -32.71 -6.51
C CYS A 51 -11.53 -33.79 -7.26
N ASP A 52 -10.63 -34.53 -6.59
CA ASP A 52 -9.90 -35.65 -7.20
C ASP A 52 -10.62 -36.98 -6.93
N SER A 53 -11.64 -37.27 -7.71
CA SER A 53 -12.11 -38.65 -7.87
C SER A 53 -12.44 -38.94 -9.34
N GLU A 54 -11.51 -39.61 -10.01
CA GLU A 54 -11.72 -40.23 -11.32
C GLU A 54 -12.84 -41.29 -11.24
N PRO A 55 -13.73 -41.41 -12.24
CA PRO A 55 -14.74 -42.45 -12.25
C PRO A 55 -14.12 -43.80 -12.66
N ALA A 56 -14.37 -44.82 -11.84
CA ALA A 56 -14.00 -46.19 -12.12
C ALA A 56 -14.82 -46.79 -13.28
N ASP A 57 -14.10 -47.28 -14.28
CA ASP A 57 -14.56 -48.15 -15.36
C ASP A 57 -15.02 -49.53 -14.81
N SER A 58 -16.21 -49.98 -15.22
CA SER A 58 -16.61 -51.39 -15.16
C SER A 58 -17.87 -51.69 -16.00
N GLY A 59 -17.67 -52.43 -17.09
CA GLY A 59 -18.32 -53.74 -17.25
C GLY A 59 -19.71 -53.83 -17.91
N THR A 60 -19.70 -54.41 -19.11
CA THR A 60 -20.78 -54.94 -19.97
C THR A 60 -21.76 -55.92 -19.30
N ILE A 61 -23.08 -55.83 -19.58
CA ILE A 61 -24.03 -56.95 -19.86
C ILE A 61 -25.17 -56.47 -20.80
N ALA A 62 -25.58 -57.33 -21.73
CA ALA A 62 -26.64 -57.14 -22.73
C ALA A 62 -28.06 -57.54 -22.25
N ASP A 63 -29.10 -56.97 -22.88
CA ASP A 63 -30.29 -57.63 -23.50
C ASP A 63 -31.58 -56.76 -23.43
N ALA A 64 -32.48 -57.02 -24.38
CA ALA A 64 -33.55 -56.22 -24.96
C ALA A 64 -34.74 -55.79 -24.07
N GLY A 65 -35.39 -54.68 -24.47
CA GLY A 65 -36.69 -54.26 -23.98
C GLY A 65 -37.17 -52.94 -24.59
N GLU A 66 -38.44 -52.90 -24.97
CA GLU A 66 -39.14 -51.96 -25.87
C GLU A 66 -39.86 -50.81 -25.12
N GLN A 67 -39.96 -49.62 -25.75
CA GLN A 67 -40.94 -48.51 -25.54
C GLN A 67 -41.03 -47.88 -24.11
N THR A 68 -41.15 -46.57 -23.86
CA THR A 68 -41.96 -45.47 -24.45
C THR A 68 -41.40 -44.10 -24.05
N ASP A 69 -41.73 -43.07 -24.84
CA ASP A 69 -41.62 -41.64 -24.51
C ASP A 69 -42.25 -41.25 -23.16
N ALA A 70 -41.57 -40.39 -22.38
CA ALA A 70 -42.12 -39.14 -21.81
C ALA A 70 -41.23 -38.57 -20.67
N ALA A 71 -40.83 -37.31 -20.86
CA ALA A 71 -40.56 -36.27 -19.84
C ALA A 71 -39.80 -36.67 -18.56
N ALA A 72 -38.49 -36.39 -18.56
CA ALA A 72 -37.75 -36.05 -17.34
C ALA A 72 -37.33 -34.58 -17.45
N GLU A 73 -37.90 -33.77 -16.58
CA GLU A 73 -37.54 -32.37 -16.38
C GLU A 73 -36.06 -32.27 -15.98
N GLY A 74 -35.35 -31.38 -16.66
CA GLY A 74 -33.91 -31.21 -16.55
C GLY A 74 -33.48 -30.93 -15.12
N MET A 75 -32.56 -31.76 -14.64
CA MET A 75 -31.80 -31.53 -13.42
C MET A 75 -30.86 -30.34 -13.70
N ASP A 76 -30.99 -29.32 -12.86
CA ASP A 76 -30.07 -28.20 -12.72
C ASP A 76 -28.68 -28.74 -12.35
N GLU A 77 -27.80 -28.90 -13.34
CA GLU A 77 -26.36 -29.04 -13.14
C GLU A 77 -25.76 -27.67 -12.80
N SER A 78 -26.07 -27.17 -11.61
CA SER A 78 -25.31 -26.08 -11.00
C SER A 78 -23.93 -26.64 -10.65
N ASN A 79 -22.93 -26.36 -11.49
CA ASN A 79 -21.54 -26.69 -11.27
C ASN A 79 -21.02 -25.83 -10.10
N PRO A 80 -20.78 -26.39 -8.89
CA PRO A 80 -20.52 -25.60 -7.68
C PRO A 80 -19.07 -25.08 -7.59
N CYS A 81 -18.34 -25.02 -8.71
CA CYS A 81 -16.91 -24.68 -8.75
C CYS A 81 -16.58 -23.35 -9.44
N GLU A 82 -17.56 -22.61 -9.97
CA GLU A 82 -17.32 -21.25 -10.46
C GLU A 82 -17.43 -20.25 -9.30
N MET A 83 -16.33 -20.07 -8.55
CA MET A 83 -16.17 -18.85 -7.76
C MET A 83 -15.85 -17.71 -8.71
N SER A 84 -16.87 -17.00 -9.20
CA SER A 84 -16.64 -15.77 -9.94
C SER A 84 -16.05 -14.72 -8.99
N HIS A 85 -14.85 -14.23 -9.31
CA HIS A 85 -14.22 -13.10 -8.61
C HIS A 85 -14.72 -11.74 -9.14
N GLU A 86 -15.83 -11.74 -9.88
CA GLU A 86 -16.43 -10.52 -10.42
C GLU A 86 -16.99 -9.67 -9.28
N GLY A 87 -16.62 -8.39 -9.28
CA GLY A 87 -17.03 -7.46 -8.22
C GLY A 87 -16.26 -7.60 -6.90
N GLU A 88 -15.28 -8.51 -6.80
CA GLU A 88 -14.39 -8.55 -5.65
C GLU A 88 -13.51 -7.30 -5.65
N VAL A 89 -13.60 -6.51 -4.56
CA VAL A 89 -12.78 -5.32 -4.38
C VAL A 89 -11.41 -5.72 -3.84
N ARG A 90 -10.35 -5.34 -4.55
CA ARG A 90 -8.96 -5.60 -4.17
C ARG A 90 -8.18 -4.30 -4.11
N ARG A 91 -7.34 -4.14 -3.09
CA ARG A 91 -6.37 -3.03 -3.07
C ARG A 91 -5.19 -3.37 -3.94
N MET A 92 -4.93 -2.54 -4.94
CA MET A 92 -3.83 -2.69 -5.87
C MET A 92 -2.97 -1.43 -5.91
N ARG A 93 -1.73 -1.61 -6.32
CA ARG A 93 -0.78 -0.54 -6.59
C ARG A 93 -0.17 -0.66 -7.97
N GLY A 94 0.20 0.46 -8.57
CA GLY A 94 0.72 0.48 -9.93
C GLY A 94 0.83 1.86 -10.53
N VAL A 95 1.08 1.89 -11.83
CA VAL A 95 1.21 3.13 -12.60
C VAL A 95 -0.09 3.38 -13.36
N ILE A 96 -0.58 4.61 -13.29
CA ILE A 96 -1.69 5.11 -14.09
C ILE A 96 -1.11 5.85 -15.30
N THR A 97 -1.60 5.51 -16.49
CA THR A 97 -1.36 6.28 -17.72
C THR A 97 -2.65 7.02 -18.10
N ALA A 98 -2.59 8.35 -18.13
CA ALA A 98 -3.68 9.22 -18.56
C ALA A 98 -3.49 9.60 -20.04
N ASN A 99 -4.44 9.24 -20.91
CA ASN A 99 -4.31 9.48 -22.34
C ASN A 99 -5.46 10.30 -22.96
N GLY A 100 -5.97 11.33 -22.25
CA GLY A 100 -7.01 12.24 -22.75
C GLY A 100 -8.40 11.63 -22.98
N THR A 101 -8.47 10.33 -23.25
CA THR A 101 -9.70 9.54 -23.43
C THR A 101 -10.07 8.71 -22.20
N GLY A 102 -9.11 8.42 -21.33
CA GLY A 102 -9.34 7.65 -20.12
C GLY A 102 -8.07 7.42 -19.31
N PHE A 103 -8.16 6.48 -18.37
CA PHE A 103 -7.05 6.02 -17.54
C PHE A 103 -6.79 4.54 -17.78
N PHE A 104 -5.53 4.19 -17.86
CA PHE A 104 -5.04 2.83 -17.94
C PHE A 104 -4.22 2.55 -16.68
N PHE A 105 -4.46 1.41 -16.04
CA PHE A 105 -3.69 0.94 -14.91
C PHE A 105 -2.73 -0.14 -15.33
N THR A 106 -1.46 0.00 -15.00
CA THR A 106 -0.52 -1.12 -14.98
C THR A 106 -0.24 -1.46 -13.52
N PRO A 107 -0.94 -2.47 -12.94
CA PRO A 107 -0.60 -2.93 -11.60
C PRO A 107 0.86 -3.40 -11.56
N CYS A 108 1.53 -3.23 -10.43
CA CYS A 108 2.93 -3.63 -10.30
C CYS A 108 3.08 -5.13 -10.60
N GLY A 109 3.92 -5.45 -11.60
CA GLY A 109 4.20 -6.81 -12.07
C GLY A 109 3.12 -7.41 -13.00
N LEU A 110 2.09 -6.66 -13.37
CA LEU A 110 1.00 -7.13 -14.23
C LEU A 110 0.89 -6.33 -15.53
N SER A 111 0.04 -6.81 -16.44
CA SER A 111 -0.26 -6.13 -17.69
C SER A 111 -1.24 -4.97 -17.51
N GLU A 112 -1.15 -4.00 -18.42
CA GLU A 112 -2.02 -2.83 -18.43
C GLU A 112 -3.49 -3.20 -18.68
N MET A 113 -4.40 -2.52 -17.99
CA MET A 113 -5.85 -2.68 -18.08
C MET A 113 -6.54 -1.33 -18.06
N SER A 114 -7.70 -1.22 -18.71
CA SER A 114 -8.51 0.01 -18.68
C SER A 114 -9.19 0.16 -17.32
N ILE A 115 -9.21 1.39 -16.80
CA ILE A 115 -9.95 1.76 -15.59
C ILE A 115 -11.20 2.53 -15.97
N ASN A 116 -12.33 2.13 -15.41
CA ASN A 116 -13.51 2.97 -15.30
C ASN A 116 -13.44 3.81 -14.01
N ASP A 117 -13.46 5.13 -14.18
CA ASP A 117 -13.32 6.11 -13.09
C ASP A 117 -14.64 6.86 -12.89
N ASP A 118 -15.58 6.16 -12.25
CA ASP A 118 -16.92 6.67 -11.90
C ASP A 118 -17.04 7.00 -10.39
N ALA A 119 -15.95 6.91 -9.63
CA ALA A 119 -15.94 7.12 -8.18
C ALA A 119 -15.98 8.60 -7.77
N ALA A 120 -16.50 8.87 -6.55
CA ALA A 120 -16.59 10.22 -5.99
C ALA A 120 -15.22 10.86 -5.64
N ASN A 121 -14.15 10.05 -5.52
CA ASN A 121 -12.75 10.47 -5.32
C ASN A 121 -11.92 9.98 -6.51
N SER A 122 -12.22 10.57 -7.67
CA SER A 122 -11.81 10.09 -8.98
C SER A 122 -10.36 10.42 -9.33
N LEU A 123 -9.74 9.57 -10.14
CA LEU A 123 -8.47 9.87 -10.81
C LEU A 123 -8.59 11.18 -11.62
N ARG A 124 -9.77 11.49 -12.19
CA ARG A 124 -10.03 12.77 -12.87
C ARG A 124 -9.76 14.00 -12.00
N THR A 125 -9.99 13.89 -10.69
CA THR A 125 -9.78 15.00 -9.75
C THR A 125 -8.30 15.13 -9.37
N ALA A 126 -7.61 14.01 -9.17
CA ALA A 126 -6.22 13.99 -8.75
C ALA A 126 -5.22 14.20 -9.91
N ALA A 127 -5.53 13.69 -11.11
CA ALA A 127 -4.61 13.66 -12.25
C ALA A 127 -4.03 15.04 -12.67
N PRO A 128 -4.78 16.16 -12.68
CA PRO A 128 -4.23 17.45 -13.13
C PRO A 128 -2.95 17.89 -12.40
N ASP A 129 -2.82 17.51 -11.14
CA ASP A 129 -1.67 17.88 -10.30
C ASP A 129 -0.58 16.80 -10.26
N LEU A 130 -0.87 15.60 -10.78
CA LEU A 130 0.00 14.42 -10.66
C LEU A 130 0.64 13.99 -11.98
N VAL A 131 -0.01 14.30 -13.11
CA VAL A 131 0.41 13.80 -14.42
C VAL A 131 1.75 14.45 -14.82
N GLY A 132 2.79 13.62 -14.85
CA GLY A 132 4.09 13.99 -15.35
C GLY A 132 4.12 14.17 -16.88
N PRO A 133 5.29 14.51 -17.46
CA PRO A 133 5.46 14.70 -18.90
C PRO A 133 5.04 13.50 -19.75
N ASP A 134 5.18 12.29 -19.21
CA ASP A 134 4.85 11.02 -19.87
C ASP A 134 3.37 10.62 -19.73
N GLY A 135 2.54 11.46 -19.12
CA GLY A 135 1.14 11.12 -18.89
C GLY A 135 0.93 10.18 -17.69
N GLN A 136 1.95 9.94 -16.87
CA GLN A 136 1.97 8.88 -15.87
C GLN A 136 2.07 9.38 -14.42
N PHE A 137 1.50 8.61 -13.49
CA PHE A 137 1.66 8.77 -12.04
C PHE A 137 1.46 7.44 -11.32
N TYR A 138 2.00 7.29 -10.10
CA TYR A 138 1.81 6.11 -9.27
C TYR A 138 0.51 6.22 -8.48
N ALA A 139 -0.19 5.10 -8.24
CA ALA A 139 -1.40 5.07 -7.42
C ALA A 139 -1.52 3.80 -6.59
N ILE A 140 -2.15 3.94 -5.44
CA ILE A 140 -2.70 2.86 -4.60
C ILE A 140 -4.21 3.05 -4.54
N MET A 141 -4.97 2.03 -4.92
CA MET A 141 -6.41 2.12 -5.05
C MET A 141 -7.11 0.79 -4.79
N ASP A 142 -8.36 0.86 -4.33
CA ASP A 142 -9.28 -0.27 -4.34
C ASP A 142 -9.97 -0.32 -5.69
N VAL A 143 -9.93 -1.50 -6.32
CA VAL A 143 -10.54 -1.75 -7.63
C VAL A 143 -11.40 -3.00 -7.59
N SER A 144 -12.54 -2.96 -8.26
CA SER A 144 -13.34 -4.15 -8.55
C SER A 144 -13.05 -4.65 -9.97
N MET A 145 -12.91 -5.97 -10.12
CA MET A 145 -12.65 -6.61 -11.42
C MET A 145 -13.97 -6.85 -12.15
N GLY A 146 -14.06 -6.39 -13.40
CA GLY A 146 -15.09 -6.81 -14.36
C GLY A 146 -14.50 -7.63 -15.52
N GLU A 147 -15.34 -8.04 -16.46
CA GLU A 147 -14.94 -8.90 -17.60
C GLU A 147 -13.81 -8.31 -18.46
N ALA A 148 -13.78 -6.99 -18.65
CA ALA A 148 -12.84 -6.31 -19.55
C ALA A 148 -12.19 -5.04 -18.97
N THR A 149 -12.67 -4.55 -17.83
CA THR A 149 -12.23 -3.29 -17.22
C THR A 149 -12.20 -3.43 -15.71
N MET A 150 -11.30 -2.68 -15.07
CA MET A 150 -11.39 -2.45 -13.64
C MET A 150 -12.28 -1.25 -13.35
N THR A 151 -13.03 -1.29 -12.26
CA THR A 151 -13.72 -0.09 -11.75
C THR A 151 -12.97 0.42 -10.53
N LEU A 152 -12.64 1.71 -10.52
CA LEU A 152 -12.09 2.36 -9.34
C LEU A 152 -13.19 2.46 -8.28
N GLU A 153 -12.95 1.87 -7.11
CA GLU A 153 -13.84 2.00 -5.95
C GLU A 153 -13.34 3.10 -4.99
N ARG A 154 -12.02 3.18 -4.81
CA ARG A 154 -11.40 4.17 -3.92
C ARG A 154 -9.95 4.46 -4.29
N LEU A 155 -9.58 5.74 -4.35
CA LEU A 155 -8.19 6.16 -4.44
C LEU A 155 -7.64 6.40 -3.02
N TRP A 156 -6.58 5.68 -2.63
CA TRP A 156 -5.94 5.83 -1.32
C TRP A 156 -4.74 6.77 -1.36
N HIS A 157 -3.93 6.66 -2.40
CA HIS A 157 -2.74 7.48 -2.59
C HIS A 157 -2.44 7.62 -4.09
N ALA A 158 -1.95 8.78 -4.50
CA ALA A 158 -1.42 8.97 -5.83
C ALA A 158 -0.32 10.04 -5.83
N ALA A 159 0.76 9.80 -6.56
CA ALA A 159 1.94 10.65 -6.55
C ALA A 159 2.58 10.73 -7.95
N PRO A 160 3.23 11.86 -8.30
CA PRO A 160 4.02 11.93 -9.52
C PRO A 160 5.10 10.84 -9.54
N ILE A 161 5.46 10.35 -10.74
CA ILE A 161 6.55 9.38 -10.89
C ILE A 161 7.85 9.99 -10.36
N GLY A 162 8.55 9.26 -9.49
CA GLY A 162 9.81 9.68 -8.88
C GLY A 162 9.67 10.32 -7.49
N GLU A 163 8.46 10.70 -7.07
CA GLU A 163 8.20 11.20 -5.70
C GLU A 163 8.06 10.05 -4.68
N THR A 164 7.79 8.84 -5.15
CA THR A 164 7.75 7.61 -4.34
C THR A 164 8.64 6.54 -4.97
N SER A 165 8.94 5.48 -4.21
CA SER A 165 9.58 4.27 -4.75
C SER A 165 8.63 3.45 -5.65
N GLY A 166 7.36 3.86 -5.77
CA GLY A 166 6.38 3.26 -6.67
C GLY A 166 6.28 1.74 -6.50
N CYS A 167 6.44 1.01 -7.61
CA CYS A 167 6.39 -0.45 -7.61
C CYS A 167 7.59 -1.14 -6.96
N GLU A 168 8.69 -0.43 -6.70
CA GLU A 168 9.88 -0.99 -6.03
C GLU A 168 9.73 -0.98 -4.50
N GLU A 169 8.74 -0.25 -3.97
CA GLU A 169 8.46 -0.24 -2.54
C GLU A 169 7.99 -1.62 -2.07
N ASP A 170 8.40 -2.06 -0.89
CA ASP A 170 7.77 -3.22 -0.24
C ASP A 170 6.73 -2.72 0.77
N LEU A 171 5.47 -3.10 0.54
CA LEU A 171 4.32 -2.74 1.36
C LEU A 171 3.64 -3.96 2.02
N SER A 172 4.22 -5.16 1.87
CA SER A 172 3.64 -6.43 2.33
C SER A 172 3.31 -6.48 3.83
N ASN A 173 4.02 -5.69 4.64
CA ASN A 173 3.85 -5.63 6.09
C ASN A 173 3.47 -4.24 6.59
N VAL A 174 3.06 -3.32 5.70
CA VAL A 174 2.74 -1.94 6.06
C VAL A 174 1.24 -1.77 6.15
N VAL A 175 0.75 -1.36 7.32
CA VAL A 175 -0.67 -1.06 7.53
C VAL A 175 -0.97 0.39 7.15
N TYR A 176 -0.17 1.35 7.64
CA TYR A 176 -0.32 2.76 7.32
C TYR A 176 1.03 3.41 7.03
N ARG A 177 0.99 4.40 6.15
CA ARG A 177 2.06 5.36 5.91
C ARG A 177 1.53 6.75 6.20
N ALA A 178 2.40 7.62 6.68
CA ALA A 178 2.13 9.04 6.76
C ALA A 178 3.42 9.83 6.56
N ALA A 179 3.32 11.04 6.03
CA ALA A 179 4.44 11.95 5.89
C ALA A 179 3.99 13.40 5.96
N GLY A 180 4.91 14.29 6.34
CA GLY A 180 4.69 15.73 6.31
C GLY A 180 5.96 16.49 5.93
N ASN A 181 5.75 17.67 5.36
CA ASN A 181 6.79 18.51 4.77
C ASN A 181 7.40 19.51 5.78
N GLU A 182 6.62 20.06 6.72
CA GLU A 182 7.11 21.08 7.66
C GLU A 182 6.65 20.85 9.11
N PRO A 183 7.57 20.41 10.01
CA PRO A 183 8.91 19.89 9.69
C PRO A 183 8.82 18.61 8.85
N PHE A 184 9.94 18.17 8.29
CA PHE A 184 10.00 16.89 7.56
C PHE A 184 9.85 15.72 8.52
N TRP A 185 8.92 14.81 8.21
CA TRP A 185 8.77 13.57 8.95
C TRP A 185 8.08 12.48 8.12
N GLY A 186 8.27 11.23 8.52
CA GLY A 186 7.59 10.08 7.96
C GLY A 186 7.27 9.04 9.03
N ILE A 187 6.12 8.39 8.91
CA ILE A 187 5.69 7.29 9.76
C ILE A 187 5.39 6.06 8.91
N THR A 188 5.80 4.91 9.44
CA THR A 188 5.37 3.60 8.94
C THR A 188 4.82 2.79 10.10
N VAL A 189 3.58 2.33 9.97
CA VAL A 189 2.93 1.41 10.91
C VAL A 189 2.95 0.02 10.30
N PHE A 190 3.57 -0.92 10.98
CA PHE A 190 3.75 -2.29 10.50
C PHE A 190 2.69 -3.24 11.10
N SER A 191 2.37 -4.29 10.37
CA SER A 191 1.36 -5.29 10.75
C SER A 191 1.76 -6.11 11.99
N ASN A 192 3.05 -6.13 12.35
CA ASN A 192 3.57 -6.79 13.54
C ASN A 192 3.47 -5.92 14.82
N GLY A 193 2.77 -4.78 14.77
CA GLY A 193 2.62 -3.88 15.92
C GLY A 193 3.85 -3.00 16.18
N LEU A 194 4.77 -2.87 15.22
CA LEU A 194 5.84 -1.88 15.26
C LEU A 194 5.44 -0.60 14.54
N LEU A 195 6.01 0.51 15.00
CA LEU A 195 5.87 1.81 14.37
C LEU A 195 7.24 2.49 14.29
N SER A 196 7.58 3.05 13.13
CA SER A 196 8.78 3.86 12.95
C SER A 196 8.40 5.30 12.63
N LEU A 197 8.97 6.26 13.38
CA LEU A 197 8.97 7.69 13.06
C LEU A 197 10.37 8.08 12.57
N THR A 198 10.46 8.70 11.41
CA THR A 198 11.69 9.21 10.84
C THR A 198 11.58 10.71 10.64
N THR A 199 12.59 11.46 11.08
CA THR A 199 12.75 12.89 10.82
C THR A 199 14.20 13.15 10.37
N PRO A 200 14.56 14.35 9.89
CA PRO A 200 15.95 14.69 9.61
C PRO A 200 16.89 14.52 10.81
N GLU A 201 16.38 14.62 12.02
CA GLU A 201 17.15 14.50 13.26
C GLU A 201 17.40 13.05 13.69
N GLY A 202 16.60 12.10 13.20
CA GLY A 202 16.77 10.70 13.57
C GLY A 202 15.58 9.80 13.26
N GLN A 203 15.65 8.56 13.75
CA GLN A 203 14.60 7.57 13.64
C GLN A 203 14.32 6.95 15.02
N TRP A 204 13.04 6.82 15.34
CA TRP A 204 12.54 6.22 16.58
C TRP A 204 11.60 5.07 16.26
N ASN A 205 11.72 3.99 17.04
CA ASN A 205 10.85 2.82 16.92
C ASN A 205 10.01 2.67 18.18
N PHE A 206 8.74 2.33 17.98
CA PHE A 206 7.74 2.19 19.02
C PHE A 206 7.07 0.83 18.90
N SER A 207 6.68 0.27 20.04
CA SER A 207 5.68 -0.79 20.08
C SER A 207 4.30 -0.15 20.17
N VAL A 208 3.40 -0.51 19.28
CA VAL A 208 1.99 -0.10 19.35
C VAL A 208 1.40 -0.66 20.65
N SER A 209 0.90 0.22 21.50
CA SER A 209 0.27 -0.12 22.78
C SER A 209 -1.25 -0.19 22.67
N GLU A 210 -1.83 0.65 21.81
CA GLU A 210 -3.26 0.71 21.55
C GLU A 210 -3.52 1.14 20.11
N MET A 211 -4.52 0.54 19.48
CA MET A 211 -5.03 0.95 18.18
C MET A 211 -6.54 0.83 18.19
N THR A 212 -7.23 1.91 17.85
CA THR A 212 -8.69 1.96 17.71
C THR A 212 -9.04 2.54 16.35
N ALA A 213 -10.15 2.08 15.76
CA ALA A 213 -10.60 2.55 14.46
C ALA A 213 -12.13 2.63 14.44
N ASP A 214 -12.64 3.70 13.83
CA ASP A 214 -14.03 3.85 13.42
C ASP A 214 -14.10 4.24 11.93
N GLU A 215 -15.28 4.64 11.44
CA GLU A 215 -15.48 4.97 10.03
C GLU A 215 -14.66 6.18 9.56
N ASN A 216 -14.34 7.11 10.46
CA ASN A 216 -13.71 8.39 10.12
C ASN A 216 -12.30 8.54 10.71
N PHE A 217 -11.97 7.82 11.78
CA PHE A 217 -10.72 8.00 12.51
C PHE A 217 -10.03 6.67 12.81
N VAL A 218 -8.70 6.70 12.76
CA VAL A 218 -7.83 5.66 13.31
C VAL A 218 -6.90 6.33 14.32
N ASN A 219 -6.93 5.85 15.56
CA ASN A 219 -6.06 6.34 16.63
C ASN A 219 -5.06 5.26 17.01
N ILE A 220 -3.78 5.62 17.07
CA ILE A 220 -2.68 4.72 17.40
C ILE A 220 -1.83 5.36 18.49
N SER A 221 -1.59 4.61 19.56
CA SER A 221 -0.66 4.98 20.63
C SER A 221 0.52 4.02 20.63
N GLY A 222 1.72 4.54 20.93
CA GLY A 222 2.95 3.74 20.95
C GLY A 222 3.89 4.11 22.08
N VAL A 223 4.57 3.10 22.61
CA VAL A 223 5.60 3.25 23.65
C VAL A 223 6.98 3.07 22.99
N PRO A 224 7.96 3.94 23.28
CA PRO A 224 9.28 3.85 22.67
C PRO A 224 9.98 2.53 23.04
N MET A 225 10.67 1.91 22.08
CA MET A 225 11.48 0.70 22.31
C MET A 225 12.87 1.01 22.92
N GLY A 226 13.08 2.24 23.37
CA GLY A 226 14.30 2.74 23.99
C GLY A 226 13.98 3.96 24.85
N GLU A 227 14.95 4.85 25.01
CA GLU A 227 14.69 6.14 25.65
C GLU A 227 13.94 7.06 24.67
N GLY A 228 12.89 7.74 25.16
CA GLY A 228 12.11 8.64 24.33
C GLY A 228 10.77 9.01 24.96
N ALA A 229 10.03 9.86 24.25
CA ALA A 229 8.64 10.16 24.57
C ALA A 229 7.71 9.10 23.94
N GLU A 230 6.48 9.01 24.43
CA GLU A 230 5.42 8.26 23.77
C GLU A 230 4.98 8.97 22.48
N ILE A 231 4.30 8.21 21.61
CA ILE A 231 3.72 8.71 20.38
C ILE A 231 2.22 8.45 20.36
N ALA A 232 1.45 9.43 19.89
CA ALA A 232 0.03 9.29 19.58
C ALA A 232 -0.21 9.80 18.16
N ILE A 233 -1.04 9.09 17.40
CA ILE A 233 -1.31 9.38 16.00
C ILE A 233 -2.80 9.27 15.76
N GLU A 234 -3.34 10.25 15.07
CA GLU A 234 -4.69 10.25 14.53
C GLU A 234 -4.61 10.30 13.00
N PHE A 235 -5.28 9.35 12.34
CA PHE A 235 -5.55 9.41 10.91
C PHE A 235 -7.04 9.69 10.70
N ALA A 236 -7.36 10.82 10.07
CA ALA A 236 -8.72 11.21 9.74
C ALA A 236 -9.00 10.95 8.25
N SER A 237 -10.14 10.32 7.93
CA SER A 237 -10.63 10.07 6.57
C SER A 237 -11.01 11.38 5.88
N ALA A 238 -10.03 12.02 5.25
CA ALA A 238 -10.16 13.27 4.52
C ALA A 238 -9.06 13.39 3.47
N SER A 239 -9.41 13.92 2.30
CA SER A 239 -8.44 14.18 1.22
C SER A 239 -7.34 15.14 1.69
N CYS A 240 -6.09 14.74 1.46
CA CYS A 240 -4.89 15.49 1.80
C CYS A 240 -3.99 15.58 0.56
N GLN A 241 -3.43 16.76 0.30
CA GLN A 241 -2.46 16.97 -0.76
C GLN A 241 -1.16 17.47 -0.15
N ASP A 242 -0.07 16.77 -0.42
CA ASP A 242 1.26 17.18 0.01
C ASP A 242 1.69 18.43 -0.79
N SER A 243 2.09 19.49 -0.09
CA SER A 243 2.35 20.79 -0.71
C SER A 243 3.66 20.86 -1.49
N MET A 244 4.58 19.90 -1.28
CA MET A 244 5.87 19.88 -1.98
C MET A 244 5.81 19.02 -3.25
N SER A 245 5.27 17.81 -3.12
CA SER A 245 5.20 16.81 -4.19
C SER A 245 3.91 16.86 -5.00
N GLY A 246 2.86 17.49 -4.47
CA GLY A 246 1.51 17.44 -5.04
C GLY A 246 0.81 16.10 -4.84
N ALA A 247 1.43 15.15 -4.12
CA ALA A 247 0.89 13.82 -3.90
C ALA A 247 -0.46 13.88 -3.16
N TYR A 248 -1.43 13.14 -3.68
CA TYR A 248 -2.74 12.94 -3.07
C TYR A 248 -2.70 11.78 -2.08
N SER A 249 -3.36 11.93 -0.94
CA SER A 249 -3.67 10.84 -0.02
C SER A 249 -5.10 10.98 0.52
N SER A 250 -5.73 9.87 0.87
CA SER A 250 -7.13 9.87 1.32
C SER A 250 -7.31 10.11 2.83
N MET A 251 -6.22 10.36 3.57
CA MET A 251 -6.26 10.64 5.00
C MET A 251 -5.35 11.82 5.38
N ILE A 252 -5.73 12.52 6.44
CA ILE A 252 -4.90 13.52 7.12
C ILE A 252 -4.30 12.87 8.35
N ALA A 253 -3.02 13.13 8.63
CA ALA A 253 -2.32 12.66 9.81
C ALA A 253 -2.04 13.78 10.80
N THR A 254 -2.33 13.53 12.06
CA THR A 254 -1.84 14.33 13.21
C THR A 254 -1.02 13.43 14.11
N VAL A 255 0.23 13.80 14.37
CA VAL A 255 1.17 13.06 15.20
C VAL A 255 1.53 13.91 16.40
N ILE A 256 1.49 13.33 17.60
CA ILE A 256 2.00 13.92 18.83
C ILE A 256 3.15 13.05 19.30
N HIS A 257 4.35 13.62 19.41
CA HIS A 257 5.54 12.95 19.93
C HIS A 257 6.20 13.87 20.97
N GLY A 258 6.08 13.52 22.26
CA GLY A 258 6.44 14.42 23.35
C GLY A 258 5.62 15.71 23.33
N GLU A 259 6.28 16.86 23.20
CA GLU A 259 5.63 18.18 23.10
C GLU A 259 5.40 18.66 21.66
N GLN A 260 5.83 17.86 20.66
CA GLN A 260 5.73 18.23 19.25
C GLN A 260 4.43 17.68 18.66
N GLN A 261 3.73 18.54 17.91
CA GLN A 261 2.60 18.14 17.08
C GLN A 261 2.98 18.32 15.60
N LEU A 262 2.83 17.27 14.81
CA LEU A 262 3.17 17.23 13.40
C LEU A 262 1.91 16.94 12.57
N GLY A 263 1.73 17.69 11.48
CA GLY A 263 0.64 17.50 10.53
C GLY A 263 1.17 16.97 9.20
N GLY A 264 0.36 16.17 8.50
CA GLY A 264 0.74 15.57 7.23
C GLY A 264 -0.37 14.80 6.54
N CYS A 265 -0.02 14.06 5.49
CA CYS A 265 -0.93 13.20 4.74
C CYS A 265 -0.66 11.73 5.08
N ALA A 266 -1.71 10.92 5.08
CA ALA A 266 -1.65 9.49 5.37
C ALA A 266 -2.42 8.66 4.34
N TRP A 267 -1.98 7.42 4.18
CA TRP A 267 -2.63 6.42 3.34
C TRP A 267 -2.40 5.01 3.90
N VAL A 268 -3.24 4.09 3.44
CA VAL A 268 -3.12 2.68 3.79
C VAL A 268 -2.02 2.04 2.95
N GLY A 269 -1.14 1.27 3.59
CA GLY A 269 0.04 0.68 2.95
C GLY A 269 -0.24 -0.64 2.24
N GLU A 270 -1.07 -1.51 2.83
CA GLU A 270 -1.25 -2.88 2.33
C GLU A 270 -1.96 -2.89 0.98
N ALA A 271 -1.19 -3.11 -0.09
CA ALA A 271 -1.68 -3.12 -1.46
C ALA A 271 -0.99 -4.23 -2.26
N ILE A 272 -1.77 -4.97 -3.05
CA ILE A 272 -1.25 -6.01 -3.93
C ILE A 272 -0.49 -5.33 -5.07
N GLY A 273 0.82 -5.54 -5.08
CA GLY A 273 1.64 -5.47 -6.27
C GLY A 273 2.57 -6.65 -6.16
N ILE A 274 2.49 -7.58 -7.11
CA ILE A 274 3.37 -8.74 -7.08
C ILE A 274 4.80 -8.23 -7.22
N THR A 275 5.51 -8.15 -6.10
CA THR A 275 6.96 -8.16 -6.10
C THR A 275 7.33 -9.57 -6.48
N GLU A 276 7.62 -9.79 -7.77
CA GLU A 276 8.30 -11.02 -8.17
C GLU A 276 9.61 -11.08 -7.37
N GLY A 277 9.65 -12.01 -6.42
CA GLY A 277 10.79 -12.24 -5.56
C GLY A 277 10.55 -13.45 -4.69
N GLU A 278 10.89 -14.64 -5.22
CA GLU A 278 12.01 -15.49 -4.76
C GLU A 278 11.98 -16.86 -5.46
#